data_AF-A0AA36GV34-F1
#
_entry.id   AF-A0AA36GV34-F1
#
_cell.length_a   1.000
_cell.length_b   1.000
_cell.length_c   1.000
_cell.angle_alpha   90.00
_cell.angle_beta   90.00
_cell.angle_gamma   90.00
#
_symmetry.space_group_name_H-M   'P 1'
#
loop_
_entity.id
_entity.type
_entity.pdbx_description
1 polymer ?
#
loop_
_entity_poly.entity_id
_entity_poly.type
_entity_poly.pdbx_seq_one_letter_code
_entity_poly.pdbx_strand_id
1 'polypeptide(L)' 'MQAQFNFILVVGANEMKNGTVNVRSRNNKRFGEVQLEKIISAFRQFDDGYVSDVENAGFKV' A
#
# COMPACT_ATOMS: atom_id res chain seq x y z
N MET A 1 5.43 21.40 9.95
CA MET A 1 4.29 20.52 9.60
C MET A 1 4.85 19.14 9.32
N GLN A 2 4.33 18.10 10.00
CA GLN A 2 4.80 16.72 9.80
C GLN A 2 3.97 16.05 8.70
N ALA A 3 4.62 15.41 7.73
CA ALA A 3 3.93 14.71 6.66
C ALA A 3 3.06 13.58 7.22
N GLN A 4 1.82 13.51 6.76
CA GLN A 4 0.89 12.42 7.10
C GLN A 4 0.74 11.53 5.88
N PHE A 5 1.55 10.48 5.83
CA PHE A 5 1.48 9.49 4.75
C PHE A 5 0.30 8.54 4.98
N ASN A 6 -0.47 8.28 3.93
CA ASN A 6 -1.58 7.33 3.95
C ASN A 6 -1.08 5.88 4.06
N PHE A 7 0.08 5.60 3.44
CA PHE A 7 0.70 4.29 3.40
C PHE A 7 2.19 4.36 3.73
N ILE A 8 2.68 3.30 4.36
CA ILE A 8 4.09 3.04 4.61
C ILE A 8 4.43 1.74 3.88
N LEU A 9 5.36 1.82 2.94
CA LEU A 9 5.88 0.66 2.20
C LEU A 9 7.21 0.27 2.83
N VAL A 10 7.26 -0.91 3.43
CA VAL A 10 8.49 -1.46 4.01
C VAL A 10 9.09 -2.45 3.04
N VAL A 11 10.36 -2.24 2.71
CA VAL A 11 11.13 -3.11 1.81
C VAL A 11 12.34 -3.63 2.57
N GLY A 12 12.33 -4.93 2.87
CA GLY A 12 13.48 -5.66 3.39
C GLY A 12 14.16 -6.49 2.30
N ALA A 13 15.12 -7.32 2.72
CA ALA A 13 15.87 -8.19 1.81
C ALA A 13 14.97 -9.23 1.10
N ASN A 14 13.93 -9.73 1.78
CA ASN A 14 12.99 -10.69 1.20
C ASN A 14 12.09 -10.00 0.16
N GLU A 15 11.56 -8.83 0.50
CA GLU A 15 10.70 -8.05 -0.38
C GLU A 15 11.43 -7.65 -1.67
N MET A 16 12.68 -7.19 -1.54
CA MET A 16 13.52 -6.86 -2.69
C MET A 16 13.79 -8.06 -3.60
N LYS A 17 14.01 -9.25 -3.02
CA LYS A 17 14.24 -10.49 -3.79
C LYS A 17 12.98 -10.96 -4.50
N ASN A 18 11.82 -10.81 -3.85
CA ASN A 18 10.55 -11.32 -4.34
C ASN A 18 9.79 -10.34 -5.25
N GLY A 19 10.26 -9.09 -5.36
CA GLY A 19 9.55 -8.03 -6.10
C GLY A 19 8.28 -7.55 -5.39
N THR A 20 8.24 -7.71 -4.07
CA THR A 20 7.08 -7.41 -3.23
C THR A 20 7.38 -6.24 -2.29
N VAL A 21 6.37 -5.76 -1.57
CA VAL A 21 6.48 -4.75 -0.51
C VAL A 21 5.55 -5.10 0.64
N ASN A 22 5.95 -4.79 1.88
CA ASN A 22 5.05 -4.92 3.02
C ASN A 22 4.32 -3.60 3.26
N VAL A 23 3.00 -3.59 3.09
CA VAL A 23 2.19 -2.37 3.11
C VAL A 23 1.53 -2.20 4.47
N ARG A 24 1.69 -1.00 5.05
CA ARG A 24 1.00 -0.57 6.27
C ARG A 24 0.24 0.73 6.03
N SER A 25 -0.89 0.90 6.70
CA SER A 25 -1.61 2.17 6.70
C SER A 25 -1.07 3.14 7.74
N ARG A 26 -1.53 4.39 7.63
CA ARG A 26 -1.37 5.42 8.67
C ARG A 26 -1.80 4.97 10.07
N ASN A 27 -2.88 4.20 10.15
CA ASN A 27 -3.43 3.68 11.41
C ASN A 27 -2.79 2.36 11.84
N ASN A 28 -1.59 2.05 11.30
CA ASN A 28 -0.82 0.84 11.57
C ASN A 28 -1.53 -0.47 11.17
N LYS A 29 -2.57 -0.41 10.33
CA LYS A 29 -3.19 -1.58 9.72
C LYS A 29 -2.19 -2.23 8.78
N ARG A 30 -1.95 -3.54 8.94
CA ARG A 30 -1.08 -4.30 8.04
C ARG A 30 -1.91 -4.90 6.92
N PHE A 31 -1.53 -4.61 5.68
CA PHE A 31 -2.10 -5.28 4.52
C PHE A 31 -1.26 -6.48 4.07
N GLY A 32 -0.04 -6.61 4.61
CA GLY A 32 0.86 -7.74 4.35
C GLY A 32 1.79 -7.49 3.17
N GLU A 33 2.38 -8.57 2.67
CA GLU A 33 3.28 -8.57 1.52
C GLU A 33 2.46 -8.57 0.21
N VAL A 34 2.71 -7.59 -0.65
CA VAL A 34 1.99 -7.37 -1.91
C VAL A 34 2.99 -7.21 -3.04
N GLN A 35 2.69 -7.76 -4.21
CA GLN A 35 3.51 -7.56 -5.41
C GLN A 35 3.58 -6.08 -5.81
N LEU A 36 4.75 -5.62 -6.23
CA LEU A 36 4.98 -4.21 -6.57
C LEU A 36 4.03 -3.71 -7.69
N GLU A 37 3.78 -4.54 -8.71
CA GLU A 37 2.86 -4.18 -9.80
C GLU A 37 1.40 -4.06 -9.32
N LYS A 38 1.00 -4.92 -8.39
CA LYS A 38 -0.34 -4.89 -7.79
C LYS A 38 -0.53 -3.62 -6.97
N ILE A 39 0.46 -3.23 -6.16
CA ILE A 39 0.32 -2.03 -5.31
C ILE A 39 0.27 -0.75 -6.15
N ILE A 40 1.05 -0.66 -7.23
CA ILE A 40 1.00 0.47 -8.17
C ILE A 40 -0.37 0.56 -8.82
N SER A 41 -0.90 -0.58 -9.30
CA SER A 41 -2.22 -0.64 -9.93
C SER A 41 -3.34 -0.23 -8.97
N ALA A 42 -3.27 -0.65 -7.70
CA ALA A 42 -4.23 -0.26 -6.69
C ALA A 42 -4.17 1.24 -6.38
N PHE A 43 -2.97 1.82 -6.24
CA PHE A 43 -2.82 3.25 -6.00
C PHE A 43 -3.39 4.11 -7.13
N ARG A 44 -3.24 3.68 -8.39
CA ARG A 44 -3.89 4.34 -9.53
C ARG A 44 -5.42 4.28 -9.43
N GLN A 45 -5.99 3.13 -9.07
CA GLN A 45 -7.45 3.01 -8.88
C GLN A 45 -7.98 3.90 -7.76
N PHE A 46 -7.22 4.07 -6.67
CA PHE A 46 -7.61 4.95 -5.58
C PHE A 46 -7.55 6.43 -5.97
N ASP A 47 -6.55 6.80 -6.77
CA ASP A 47 -6.39 8.14 -7.33
C ASP A 47 -7.54 8.47 -8.30
N ASP A 48 -7.76 7.60 -9.30
CA ASP A 48 -8.83 7.76 -10.30
C ASP A 48 -10.22 7.82 -9.67
N GLY A 49 -10.45 7.01 -8.63
CA GLY A 49 -11.73 6.92 -7.92
C GLY A 49 -11.92 7.97 -6.83
N TYR A 50 -10.93 8.84 -6.56
CA TYR A 50 -10.92 9.76 -5.41
C TYR A 50 -11.36 9.07 -4.10
N VAL A 51 -10.87 7.85 -3.88
CA VAL A 51 -11.33 7.00 -2.76
C VAL A 51 -10.79 7.57 -1.45
N SER A 52 -11.68 8.01 -0.57
CA SER A 52 -11.32 8.62 0.72
C SER A 52 -11.11 7.59 1.84
N ASP A 53 -11.78 6.43 1.77
CA ASP A 53 -11.65 5.33 2.75
C ASP A 53 -10.91 4.12 2.16
N VAL A 54 -9.65 4.36 1.81
CA VAL A 54 -8.79 3.37 1.16
C VAL A 54 -8.47 2.19 2.09
N GLU A 55 -8.51 2.41 3.41
CA GLU A 55 -8.25 1.36 4.40
C GLU A 55 -9.33 0.28 4.41
N ASN A 56 -10.58 0.63 4.13
CA ASN A 56 -11.71 -0.30 4.05
C ASN A 56 -12.05 -0.73 2.63
N ALA A 57 -11.71 0.08 1.61
CA ALA A 57 -11.86 -0.31 0.21
C ALA A 57 -11.11 -1.62 -0.12
N GLY A 58 -10.02 -1.87 0.60
CA GLY A 58 -9.19 -3.07 0.48
C GLY A 58 -8.36 -3.06 -0.80
N PHE A 59 -7.16 -3.64 -0.73
CA PHE A 59 -6.44 -4.03 -1.93
C PHE A 59 -7.13 -5.29 -2.45
N LYS A 60 -8.15 -5.14 -3.31
CA LYS A 60 -8.79 -6.29 -3.96
C LYS A 60 -7.70 -7.04 -4.73
N VAL A 61 -7.27 -8.18 -4.19
CA VAL A 61 -6.27 -9.09 -4.75
C VAL A 61 -6.90 -10.16 -5.62
#